data_AF-A0A2M7QNM3-F1
#
_entry.id   AF-A0A2M7QNM3-F1
#
_cell.length_a   1.000
_cell.length_b   1.000
_cell.length_c   1.000
_cell.angle_alpha   90.00
_cell.angle_beta   90.00
_cell.angle_gamma   90.00
#
_symmetry.space_group_name_H-M   'P 1'
#
loop_
_entity.id
_entity.type
_entity.pdbx_description
1 polymer ?
#
loop_
_entity_poly.entity_id
_entity_poly.type
_entity_poly.pdbx_seq_one_letter_code
_entity_poly.pdbx_strand_id
1 'polypeptide(L)' 'ASDYVSPAMHGAIRARFPAARIETVEGAGHWLHAEKPEAFLAAVEAFLDA' A
#
# COMPACT_ATOMS: atom_id res chain seq x y z
N ALA A 1 3.64 -11.41 -3.25
CA ALA A 1 3.37 -11.08 -1.83
C ALA A 1 4.65 -10.52 -1.22
N SER A 2 4.56 -9.37 -0.54
CA SER A 2 5.70 -8.73 0.14
C SER A 2 5.65 -9.05 1.63
N ASP A 3 6.80 -9.36 2.22
CA ASP A 3 6.91 -9.66 3.65
C ASP A 3 7.20 -8.41 4.51
N TYR A 4 7.32 -7.23 3.90
CA TYR A 4 7.69 -5.99 4.58
C TYR A 4 6.52 -5.36 5.34
N VAL A 5 5.30 -5.53 4.82
CA VAL A 5 4.07 -5.07 5.45
C VAL A 5 3.08 -6.23 5.43
N SER A 6 2.94 -6.89 6.58
CA SER A 6 2.00 -7.98 6.76
C SER A 6 0.72 -7.52 7.47
N PRO A 7 -0.39 -8.25 7.34
CA PRO A 7 -1.64 -7.93 8.04
C PRO A 7 -1.50 -7.79 9.57
N ALA A 8 -0.56 -8.53 10.18
CA ALA A 8 -0.28 -8.43 11.61
C ALA A 8 0.25 -7.04 12.02
N MET A 9 0.88 -6.30 11.10
CA MET A 9 1.44 -4.97 11.36
C MET A 9 0.38 -3.86 11.24
N HIS A 10 -0.78 -4.13 10.63
CA HIS A 10 -1.81 -3.11 10.36
C HIS A 10 -2.30 -2.42 11.64
N GLY A 11 -2.42 -3.15 12.75
CA GLY A 11 -2.80 -2.57 14.04
C GLY A 11 -1.80 -1.53 14.55
N ALA A 12 -0.50 -1.84 14.46
CA ALA A 12 0.58 -0.94 14.86
C ALA A 12 0.68 0.30 13.96
N ILE A 13 0.35 0.15 12.67
CA ILE A 13 0.28 1.25 11.69
C ILE A 13 -0.86 2.19 12.07
N ARG A 14 -2.09 1.69 12.24
CA ARG A 14 -3.26 2.52 12.58
C ARG A 14 -3.11 3.22 13.93
N ALA A 15 -2.44 2.58 14.91
CA ALA A 15 -2.18 3.21 16.20
C ALA A 15 -1.27 4.45 16.09
N ARG A 16 -0.32 4.46 15.15
CA ARG A 16 0.62 5.58 14.93
C ARG A 16 0.10 6.59 13.91
N PHE A 17 -0.65 6.12 12.92
CA PHE A 17 -1.20 6.89 11.82
C PHE A 17 -2.71 6.63 11.74
N PRO A 18 -3.54 7.29 12.58
CA PRO A 18 -4.96 6.99 12.68
C PRO A 18 -5.74 7.21 11.37
N ALA A 19 -5.28 8.14 10.52
CA ALA A 19 -5.87 8.42 9.22
C ALA A 19 -5.31 7.54 8.07
N ALA A 20 -4.46 6.54 8.37
CA ALA A 20 -3.85 5.71 7.32
C ALA A 20 -4.89 4.84 6.59
N ARG A 21 -4.86 4.91 5.25
CA ARG A 21 -5.50 3.96 4.33
C ARG A 21 -4.50 2.87 3.97
N ILE A 22 -4.90 1.60 4.06
CA ILE A 22 -4.06 0.45 3.70
C ILE A 22 -4.68 -0.22 2.48
N GLU A 23 -3.94 -0.26 1.38
CA GLU A 23 -4.35 -0.87 0.11
C GLU A 23 -3.29 -1.84 -0.39
N THR A 24 -3.73 -2.91 -1.05
CA THR A 24 -2.86 -3.95 -1.61
C THR A 24 -2.90 -3.88 -3.13
N VAL A 25 -1.72 -3.79 -3.76
CA VAL A 25 -1.58 -3.96 -5.22
C VAL A 25 -1.41 -5.45 -5.51
N GLU A 26 -2.46 -6.08 -6.04
CA GLU A 26 -2.50 -7.52 -6.28
C GLU A 26 -1.42 -7.95 -7.30
N GLY A 27 -0.79 -9.10 -7.03
CA GLY A 27 0.27 -9.63 -7.89
C GLY A 27 1.57 -8.82 -7.91
N ALA A 28 1.78 -7.87 -6.98
CA ALA A 28 3.08 -7.23 -6.77
C ALA A 28 3.90 -7.91 -5.66
N GLY A 29 5.22 -7.83 -5.78
CA GLY A 29 6.18 -8.15 -4.74
C GLY A 29 6.53 -6.91 -3.91
N HIS A 30 7.83 -6.74 -3.64
CA HIS A 30 8.32 -5.64 -2.82
C HIS A 30 8.42 -4.32 -3.62
N TRP A 31 8.65 -4.39 -4.94
CA TRP A 31 8.96 -3.22 -5.77
C TRP A 31 7.74 -2.88 -6.64
N LEU A 32 6.61 -2.62 -5.97
CA LEU A 32 5.30 -2.45 -6.61
C LEU A 32 5.28 -1.38 -7.70
N HIS A 33 6.05 -0.31 -7.54
CA HIS A 33 6.21 0.74 -8.55
C HIS A 33 6.93 0.28 -9.83
N ALA A 34 7.79 -0.74 -9.74
CA ALA A 34 8.49 -1.32 -10.89
C ALA A 34 7.74 -2.55 -11.46
N GLU A 35 7.09 -3.34 -10.60
CA GLU A 35 6.38 -4.57 -10.99
C GLU A 35 4.97 -4.30 -11.54
N LYS A 36 4.28 -3.30 -10.99
CA LYS A 36 2.90 -2.92 -11.32
C LYS A 36 2.78 -1.38 -11.42
N PRO A 37 3.52 -0.73 -12.34
CA PRO A 37 3.63 0.73 -12.39
C PRO A 37 2.27 1.44 -12.55
N GLU A 38 1.39 0.93 -13.40
CA GLU A 38 0.07 1.53 -13.68
C GLU A 38 -0.85 1.47 -12.45
N ALA A 39 -0.93 0.30 -11.80
CA ALA A 39 -1.76 0.11 -10.61
C ALA A 39 -1.22 0.91 -9.42
N PHE A 40 0.10 0.99 -9.27
CA PHE A 40 0.73 1.84 -8.25
C PHE A 40 0.42 3.32 -8.49
N LEU A 41 0.57 3.81 -9.73
CA LEU A 41 0.29 5.20 -10.08
C LEU A 41 -1.18 5.56 -9.81
N ALA A 42 -2.12 4.72 -10.22
CA ALA A 42 -3.55 4.93 -9.97
C ALA A 42 -3.88 5.03 -8.47
N ALA A 43 -3.23 4.21 -7.63
CA ALA A 43 -3.40 4.27 -6.18
C ALA A 43 -2.86 5.58 -5.58
N VAL A 44 -1.75 6.10 -6.12
CA VAL A 44 -1.17 7.39 -5.73
C VAL A 44 -2.06 8.56 -6.17
N GLU A 45 -2.55 8.57 -7.41
CA GLU A 45 -3.49 9.59 -7.91
C GLU A 45 -4.75 9.63 -7.05
N ALA A 46 -5.37 8.48 -6.80
CA ALA A 46 -6.55 8.38 -5.93
C ALA A 46 -6.28 8.81 -4.48
N PHE A 47 -5.04 8.74 -3.99
CA PHE A 47 -4.67 9.25 -2.67
C PHE A 47 -4.53 10.78 -2.67
N LEU A 48 -4.02 11.36 -3.76
CA LEU A 48 -3.80 12.80 -3.86
C LEU A 48 -5.08 13.59 -4.16
N ASP A 49 -6.06 12.96 -4.81
CA ASP A 49 -7.35 13.56 -5.14
C ASP A 49 -8.39 13.51 -3.99
N ALA A 50 -8.09 12.80 -2.89
CA ALA A 50 -8.98 12.58 -1.75
C ALA A 50 -8.85 13.67 -0.67
#